data_AF-A0A4V5N087-F1
#
_entry.id   AF-A0A4V5N087-F1
#
_cell.length_a   1.000
_cell.length_b   1.000
_cell.length_c   1.000
_cell.angle_alpha   90.00
_cell.angle_beta   90.00
_cell.angle_gamma   90.00
#
_symmetry.space_group_name_H-M   'P 1'
#
loop_
_entity.id
_entity.type
_entity.pdbx_description
1 polymer ?
#
loop_
_entity_poly.entity_id
_entity_poly.type
_entity_poly.pdbx_seq_one_letter_code
_entity_poly.pdbx_strand_id
1 'polypeptide(L)'
;MSDPLDPVLKGADVDAQLLRRAELEAVGRTVSGLDPDEFIDAVTQVCARSWDDERTRPPGYFEIHGQNWWIDTSGTENRRGLLHAVTAAALVDAIGLPRSTAWVARVLAGVLTVQSISGSASTGLCFVLERHDASPLPDHLAHDVHPGDYAEFATAVATAAEVLSLSVGGSIRFTDPPRPAP
;
A
#
# COMPACT_ATOMS: atom_id res chain seq x y z
N MET A 1 20.20 5.12 1.51
CA MET A 1 18.92 5.39 2.22
C MET A 1 18.40 4.06 2.72
N SER A 2 17.87 4.01 3.95
CA SER A 2 17.13 2.81 4.42
C SER A 2 15.86 2.66 3.58
N ASP A 3 15.42 1.43 3.36
CA ASP A 3 14.19 1.20 2.62
C ASP A 3 12.98 1.58 3.50
N PRO A 4 12.02 2.38 3.00
CA PRO A 4 10.80 2.73 3.74
C PRO A 4 10.00 1.51 4.24
N LEU A 5 10.20 0.34 3.66
CA LEU A 5 9.55 -0.89 4.09
C LEU A 5 10.15 -1.47 5.39
N ASP A 6 11.42 -1.19 5.70
CA ASP A 6 12.12 -1.82 6.84
C ASP A 6 11.43 -1.57 8.20
N PRO A 7 10.95 -0.35 8.52
CA PRO A 7 10.21 -0.10 9.75
C PRO A 7 8.89 -0.87 9.84
N VAL A 8 8.24 -1.13 8.70
CA VAL A 8 6.99 -1.89 8.63
C VAL A 8 7.25 -3.35 8.94
N LEU A 9 8.25 -3.94 8.28
CA LEU A 9 8.65 -5.34 8.50
C LEU A 9 9.09 -5.56 9.95
N LYS A 10 9.90 -4.65 10.48
CA LYS A 10 10.29 -4.65 11.89
C LYS A 10 9.08 -4.54 12.82
N GLY A 11 8.12 -3.67 12.50
CA GLY A 11 6.88 -3.52 13.28
C GLY A 11 5.99 -4.77 13.26
N ALA A 12 6.09 -5.59 12.21
CA ALA A 12 5.42 -6.88 12.09
C ALA A 12 6.23 -8.06 12.67
N ASP A 13 7.43 -7.81 13.21
CA ASP A 13 8.40 -8.83 13.63
C ASP A 13 8.76 -9.81 12.50
N VAL A 14 8.92 -9.28 11.29
CA VAL A 14 9.28 -10.03 10.09
C VAL A 14 10.64 -9.56 9.59
N ASP A 15 11.57 -10.50 9.44
CA ASP A 15 12.86 -10.29 8.78
C ASP A 15 13.00 -11.30 7.64
N ALA A 16 12.43 -10.97 6.47
CA ALA A 16 12.35 -11.94 5.40
C ALA A 16 12.45 -11.33 4.00
N GLN A 17 13.24 -12.02 3.17
CA GLN A 17 13.32 -11.83 1.71
C GLN A 17 12.13 -12.48 0.99
N LEU A 18 11.33 -13.29 1.69
CA LEU A 18 10.13 -13.94 1.18
C LEU A 18 9.01 -13.73 2.18
N LEU A 19 7.83 -13.33 1.72
CA LEU A 19 6.66 -13.16 2.58
C LEU A 19 5.57 -14.17 2.22
N ARG A 20 5.21 -14.99 3.19
CA ARG A 20 4.08 -15.90 3.23
C ARG A 20 2.85 -15.17 3.77
N ARG A 21 1.69 -15.80 3.61
CA ARG A 21 0.41 -15.26 4.07
C ARG A 21 0.42 -14.78 5.53
N ALA A 22 0.93 -15.59 6.47
CA ALA A 22 0.93 -15.21 7.89
C ALA A 22 1.76 -13.94 8.17
N GLU A 23 2.86 -13.75 7.44
CA GLU A 23 3.70 -12.55 7.53
C GLU A 23 2.99 -11.35 6.89
N LEU A 24 2.29 -11.54 5.77
CA LEU A 24 1.45 -10.48 5.17
C LEU A 24 0.30 -10.07 6.09
N GLU A 25 -0.37 -11.02 6.76
CA GLU A 25 -1.40 -10.72 7.76
C GLU A 25 -0.83 -9.95 8.96
N ALA A 26 0.41 -10.26 9.38
CA ALA A 26 1.10 -9.49 10.42
C ALA A 26 1.38 -8.06 9.95
N VAL A 27 1.92 -7.89 8.75
CA VAL A 27 2.15 -6.58 8.15
C VAL A 27 0.86 -5.77 8.04
N GLY A 28 -0.23 -6.37 7.53
CA GLY A 28 -1.54 -5.70 7.38
C GLY A 28 -2.08 -5.17 8.72
N ARG A 29 -1.96 -5.96 9.78
CA ARG A 29 -2.37 -5.57 11.15
C ARG A 29 -1.51 -4.47 11.76
N THR A 30 -0.25 -4.35 11.34
CA THR A 30 0.65 -3.29 11.83
C THR A 30 0.32 -1.93 11.22
N VAL A 31 -0.31 -1.90 10.04
CA VAL A 31 -0.48 -0.67 9.24
C VAL A 31 -1.94 -0.20 9.13
N SER A 32 -2.91 -1.08 9.38
CA SER A 32 -4.33 -0.78 9.22
C SER A 32 -5.22 -1.69 10.08
N GLY A 33 -6.43 -1.23 10.38
CA GLY A 33 -7.47 -2.03 11.03
C GLY A 33 -8.36 -2.81 10.05
N LEU A 34 -8.00 -2.85 8.76
CA LEU A 34 -8.78 -3.47 7.69
C LEU A 34 -8.75 -5.00 7.78
N ASP A 35 -9.65 -5.65 7.03
CA ASP A 35 -9.66 -7.10 6.88
C ASP A 35 -8.32 -7.56 6.27
N PRO A 36 -7.59 -8.50 6.90
CA PRO A 36 -6.36 -9.05 6.35
C PRO A 36 -6.51 -9.61 4.93
N ASP A 37 -7.68 -10.15 4.56
CA ASP A 37 -7.91 -10.64 3.20
C ASP A 37 -7.95 -9.50 2.17
N GLU A 38 -8.45 -8.33 2.54
CA GLU A 38 -8.43 -7.14 1.69
C GLU A 38 -6.98 -6.65 1.46
N PHE A 39 -6.16 -6.66 2.52
CA PHE A 39 -4.75 -6.33 2.42
C PHE A 39 -3.99 -7.33 1.54
N ILE A 40 -4.24 -8.63 1.72
CA ILE A 40 -3.63 -9.67 0.91
C ILE A 40 -4.01 -9.52 -0.55
N ASP A 41 -5.30 -9.28 -0.86
CA ASP A 41 -5.74 -9.03 -2.23
C ASP A 41 -4.95 -7.86 -2.85
N ALA A 42 -4.82 -6.75 -2.12
CA ALA A 42 -4.07 -5.58 -2.57
C ALA A 42 -2.60 -5.93 -2.91
N VAL A 43 -1.88 -6.57 -1.98
CA VAL A 43 -0.50 -7.03 -2.19
C VAL A 43 -0.41 -7.89 -3.45
N THR A 44 -1.39 -8.77 -3.64
CA THR A 44 -1.34 -9.74 -4.73
C THR A 44 -1.64 -9.16 -6.12
N GLN A 45 -2.25 -7.97 -6.19
CA GLN A 45 -2.50 -7.25 -7.44
C GLN A 45 -1.30 -6.39 -7.87
N VAL A 46 -0.53 -5.88 -6.90
CA VAL A 46 0.58 -4.95 -7.18
C VAL A 46 1.96 -5.61 -7.14
N CYS A 47 2.09 -6.78 -6.51
CA CYS A 47 3.32 -7.56 -6.51
C CYS A 47 3.27 -8.71 -7.51
N ALA A 48 4.42 -9.02 -8.12
CA ALA A 48 4.63 -10.27 -8.82
C ALA A 48 4.77 -11.41 -7.79
N ARG A 49 3.94 -12.45 -7.93
CA ARG A 49 3.94 -13.60 -7.03
C ARG A 49 5.01 -14.60 -7.48
N SER A 50 5.72 -15.18 -6.53
CA SER A 50 6.55 -16.37 -6.76
C SER A 50 5.77 -17.61 -6.34
N TRP A 51 5.77 -18.60 -7.22
CA TRP A 51 4.92 -19.79 -7.12
C TRP A 51 5.78 -21.04 -7.05
N ASP A 52 5.39 -21.99 -6.20
CA ASP A 52 6.00 -23.32 -6.14
C ASP A 52 4.92 -24.39 -6.32
N ASP A 53 4.55 -24.63 -7.57
CA ASP A 53 4.07 -25.92 -8.06
C ASP A 53 3.97 -25.90 -9.59
N GLU A 54 4.62 -26.80 -10.31
CA GLU A 54 4.91 -26.70 -11.76
C GLU A 54 3.71 -26.61 -12.75
N ARG A 55 2.48 -26.28 -12.33
CA ARG A 55 1.31 -26.11 -13.21
C ARG A 55 0.37 -24.99 -12.75
N THR A 56 0.70 -23.75 -13.17
CA THR A 56 -0.15 -22.57 -13.46
C THR A 56 -1.38 -22.29 -12.58
N ARG A 57 -1.62 -21.02 -12.16
CA ARG A 57 -2.79 -20.24 -12.67
C ARG A 57 -2.94 -18.74 -12.29
N PRO A 58 -3.49 -17.92 -13.22
CA PRO A 58 -3.93 -16.51 -13.08
C PRO A 58 -5.49 -16.39 -13.06
N PRO A 59 -6.08 -15.23 -13.44
CA PRO A 59 -6.62 -14.16 -12.59
C PRO A 59 -8.07 -14.37 -12.10
N GLY A 60 -8.39 -13.77 -10.95
CA GLY A 60 -9.74 -13.62 -10.43
C GLY A 60 -10.15 -14.67 -9.39
N TYR A 61 -10.32 -14.19 -8.15
CA TYR A 61 -10.86 -14.83 -6.93
C TYR A 61 -10.09 -15.99 -6.25
N PHE A 62 -10.21 -15.97 -4.91
CA PHE A 62 -9.58 -16.84 -3.93
C PHE A 62 -10.41 -18.10 -3.66
N GLU A 63 -9.76 -19.27 -3.69
CA GLU A 63 -10.22 -20.48 -3.02
C GLU A 63 -9.09 -20.94 -2.10
N ILE A 64 -9.30 -20.85 -0.78
CA ILE A 64 -8.29 -21.21 0.22
C ILE A 64 -8.40 -22.71 0.50
N HIS A 65 -7.68 -23.52 -0.27
CA HIS A 65 -7.26 -24.85 0.14
C HIS A 65 -5.82 -25.11 -0.31
N GLY A 66 -4.88 -25.16 0.66
CA GLY A 66 -3.53 -25.71 0.46
C GLY A 66 -2.45 -24.68 0.10
N GLN A 67 -1.68 -24.28 1.11
CA GLN A 67 -0.49 -23.41 1.09
C GLN A 67 0.52 -23.89 0.01
N ASN A 68 1.08 -23.05 -0.87
CA ASN A 68 2.24 -22.17 -0.59
C ASN A 68 2.42 -21.06 -1.66
N TRP A 69 1.77 -19.91 -1.49
CA TRP A 69 2.07 -18.69 -2.27
C TRP A 69 2.99 -17.78 -1.45
N TRP A 70 3.94 -17.13 -2.12
CA TRP A 70 4.84 -16.18 -1.47
C TRP A 70 5.13 -14.97 -2.37
N ILE A 71 5.43 -13.86 -1.74
CA ILE A 71 5.98 -12.68 -2.42
C ILE A 71 7.49 -12.68 -2.20
N ASP A 72 8.22 -12.71 -3.30
CA ASP A 72 9.67 -12.52 -3.26
C ASP A 72 10.00 -11.03 -3.08
N THR A 73 10.38 -10.64 -1.86
CA THR A 73 10.78 -9.26 -1.54
C THR A 73 12.27 -9.03 -1.68
N SER A 74 13.03 -9.98 -2.25
CA SER A 74 14.41 -9.72 -2.70
C SER A 74 14.45 -8.82 -3.95
N GLY A 75 13.38 -8.85 -4.76
CA GLY A 75 13.22 -8.02 -5.94
C GLY A 75 12.68 -6.62 -5.64
N THR A 76 13.31 -5.60 -6.21
CA THR A 76 12.92 -4.19 -6.03
C THR A 76 11.47 -3.90 -6.40
N GLU A 77 10.95 -4.50 -7.47
CA GLU A 77 9.57 -4.26 -7.92
C GLU A 77 8.53 -4.79 -6.93
N ASN A 78 8.76 -5.96 -6.33
CA ASN A 78 7.88 -6.51 -5.30
C ASN A 78 7.96 -5.73 -3.99
N ARG A 79 9.14 -5.21 -3.63
CA ARG A 79 9.27 -4.30 -2.48
C ARG A 79 8.46 -3.02 -2.71
N ARG A 80 8.52 -2.46 -3.92
CA ARG A 80 7.72 -1.28 -4.31
C ARG A 80 6.22 -1.58 -4.28
N GLY A 81 5.80 -2.71 -4.87
CA GLY A 81 4.41 -3.15 -4.82
C GLY A 81 3.91 -3.30 -3.39
N LEU A 82 4.69 -3.96 -2.53
CA LEU A 82 4.33 -4.12 -1.12
C LEU A 82 4.24 -2.77 -0.40
N LEU A 83 5.16 -1.86 -0.67
CA LEU A 83 5.12 -0.49 -0.14
C LEU A 83 3.83 0.25 -0.57
N HIS A 84 3.39 0.07 -1.82
CA HIS A 84 2.13 0.63 -2.28
C HIS A 84 0.92 0.03 -1.57
N ALA A 85 0.87 -1.30 -1.41
CA ALA A 85 -0.23 -1.97 -0.70
C ALA A 85 -0.30 -1.54 0.78
N VAL A 86 0.85 -1.47 1.45
CA VAL A 86 0.96 -0.98 2.83
C VAL A 86 0.47 0.46 2.97
N THR A 87 0.91 1.34 2.07
CA THR A 87 0.52 2.74 2.10
C THR A 87 -0.96 2.92 1.78
N ALA A 88 -1.49 2.14 0.84
CA ALA A 88 -2.91 2.13 0.51
C ALA A 88 -3.77 1.68 1.69
N ALA A 89 -3.36 0.63 2.40
CA ALA A 89 -4.09 0.14 3.57
C ALA A 89 -4.15 1.19 4.68
N ALA A 90 -3.01 1.82 4.98
CA ALA A 90 -2.94 2.92 5.93
C ALA A 90 -3.82 4.11 5.49
N LEU A 91 -3.82 4.44 4.20
CA LEU A 91 -4.59 5.56 3.66
C LEU A 91 -6.11 5.32 3.70
N VAL A 92 -6.56 4.13 3.31
CA VAL A 92 -7.97 3.73 3.37
C VAL A 92 -8.47 3.75 4.80
N ASP A 93 -7.68 3.22 5.74
CA ASP A 93 -7.97 3.25 7.18
C ASP A 93 -8.09 4.68 7.72
N ALA A 94 -7.14 5.56 7.36
CA ALA A 94 -7.08 6.94 7.87
C ALA A 94 -8.16 7.87 7.29
N ILE A 95 -8.45 7.75 5.99
CA ILE A 95 -9.38 8.64 5.28
C ILE A 95 -10.82 8.09 5.33
N GLY A 96 -11.00 6.79 5.54
CA GLY A 96 -12.31 6.14 5.47
C GLY A 96 -12.88 6.14 4.05
N LEU A 97 -12.03 5.95 3.05
CA LEU A 97 -12.46 5.92 1.65
C LEU A 97 -13.44 4.76 1.42
N PRO A 98 -14.53 4.94 0.64
CA PRO A 98 -15.44 3.85 0.26
C PRO A 98 -14.83 2.95 -0.84
N ARG A 99 -13.50 2.89 -0.95
CA ARG A 99 -12.74 2.20 -2.00
C ARG A 99 -11.90 1.11 -1.35
N SER A 100 -11.76 -0.02 -2.04
CA SER A 100 -10.91 -1.10 -1.53
C SER A 100 -9.43 -0.73 -1.59
N THR A 101 -8.67 -1.25 -0.64
CA THR A 101 -7.21 -1.14 -0.54
C THR A 101 -6.53 -1.56 -1.84
N ALA A 102 -7.02 -2.62 -2.48
CA ALA A 102 -6.48 -3.12 -3.73
C ALA A 102 -6.59 -2.10 -4.87
N TRP A 103 -7.74 -1.42 -4.96
CA TRP A 103 -7.92 -0.35 -5.94
C TRP A 103 -6.98 0.83 -5.65
N VAL A 104 -6.92 1.28 -4.39
CA VAL A 104 -6.05 2.40 -3.97
C VAL A 104 -4.58 2.09 -4.25
N ALA A 105 -4.11 0.88 -3.96
CA ALA A 105 -2.72 0.47 -4.19
C ALA A 105 -2.29 0.58 -5.66
N ARG A 106 -3.22 0.41 -6.60
CA ARG A 106 -2.94 0.52 -8.06
C ARG A 106 -2.79 1.95 -8.53
N VAL A 107 -3.56 2.87 -7.96
CA VAL A 107 -3.60 4.28 -8.39
C VAL A 107 -2.74 5.21 -7.53
N LEU A 108 -2.23 4.71 -6.39
CA LEU A 108 -1.51 5.49 -5.39
C LEU A 108 -0.38 6.34 -5.98
N ALA A 109 0.46 5.74 -6.83
CA ALA A 109 1.63 6.40 -7.42
C ALA A 109 1.26 7.54 -8.41
N GLY A 110 0.00 7.63 -8.82
CA GLY A 110 -0.51 8.75 -9.62
C GLY A 110 -0.85 10.00 -8.82
N VAL A 111 -0.89 9.90 -7.48
CA VAL A 111 -1.34 10.96 -6.57
C VAL A 111 -0.37 11.22 -5.41
N LEU A 112 0.37 10.19 -4.97
CA LEU A 112 1.22 10.24 -3.79
C LEU A 112 2.59 9.58 -4.03
N THR A 113 3.61 10.14 -3.39
CA THR A 113 4.94 9.53 -3.26
C THR A 113 5.25 9.29 -1.78
N VAL A 114 5.73 8.09 -1.44
CA VAL A 114 6.20 7.78 -0.09
C VAL A 114 7.59 8.37 0.11
N GLN A 115 7.71 9.41 0.95
CA GLN A 115 9.00 10.04 1.25
C GLN A 115 9.77 9.24 2.30
N SER A 116 9.07 8.86 3.37
CA SER A 116 9.65 8.03 4.42
C SER A 116 8.57 7.34 5.23
N ILE A 117 8.94 6.22 5.84
CA ILE A 117 8.18 5.59 6.91
C ILE A 117 9.14 5.44 8.08
N SER A 118 8.65 5.64 9.29
CA SER A 118 9.40 5.43 10.53
C SER A 118 8.51 4.77 11.56
N GLY A 119 9.11 4.11 12.55
CA GLY A 119 8.36 3.41 13.59
C GLY A 119 8.93 3.68 14.98
N SER A 120 8.04 3.81 15.96
CA SER A 120 8.39 3.85 17.38
C SER A 120 7.42 3.00 18.18
N ALA A 121 7.92 2.31 19.21
CA ALA A 121 7.10 1.52 20.11
C ALA A 121 6.03 2.35 20.86
N SER A 122 6.25 3.66 21.04
CA SER A 122 5.34 4.54 21.78
C SER A 122 4.27 5.22 20.92
N THR A 123 4.50 5.37 19.61
CA THR A 123 3.63 6.17 18.72
C THR A 123 3.13 5.42 17.50
N GLY A 124 3.59 4.18 17.27
CA GLY A 124 3.26 3.42 16.06
C GLY A 124 4.07 3.86 14.83
N LEU A 125 3.57 3.50 13.64
CA LEU A 125 4.18 3.88 12.36
C LEU A 125 3.80 5.30 11.95
N CYS A 126 4.77 6.06 11.46
CA CYS A 126 4.56 7.39 10.89
C CYS A 126 4.96 7.38 9.41
N PHE A 127 3.98 7.65 8.55
CA PHE A 127 4.12 7.77 7.11
C PHE A 127 4.26 9.24 6.74
N VAL A 128 5.28 9.59 5.95
CA VAL A 128 5.40 10.90 5.33
C VAL A 128 5.16 10.72 3.84
N LEU A 129 4.05 11.26 3.35
CA LEU A 129 3.59 11.12 1.97
C LEU A 129 3.60 12.49 1.30
N GLU A 130 4.29 12.60 0.17
CA GLU A 130 4.22 13.80 -0.66
C GLU A 130 3.04 13.69 -1.62
N ARG A 131 2.16 14.70 -1.58
CA ARG A 131 1.14 14.91 -2.61
C ARG A 131 1.81 15.48 -3.83
N HIS A 132 1.32 15.12 -5.00
CA HIS A 132 1.66 15.84 -6.22
C HIS A 132 0.39 16.18 -6.98
N ASP A 133 0.51 17.10 -7.93
CA ASP A 133 -0.59 17.41 -8.83
C ASP A 133 -1.07 16.10 -9.46
N ALA A 134 -2.37 15.85 -9.32
CA ALA A 134 -2.98 14.63 -9.81
C ALA A 134 -2.74 14.56 -11.32
N SER A 135 -1.88 13.64 -11.72
CA SER A 135 -1.67 13.37 -13.15
C SER A 135 -2.97 12.80 -13.71
N PRO A 136 -3.32 13.07 -14.98
CA PRO A 136 -4.41 12.35 -15.65
C PRO A 136 -4.26 10.84 -15.43
N LEU A 137 -5.39 10.12 -15.38
CA LEU A 137 -5.39 8.68 -15.19
C LEU A 137 -4.38 8.02 -16.15
N PRO A 138 -3.37 7.28 -15.63
CA PRO A 138 -2.37 6.68 -16.49
C PRO A 138 -2.99 5.72 -17.52
N ASP A 139 -2.53 5.77 -18.77
CA ASP A 139 -3.12 5.00 -19.88
C ASP A 139 -3.22 3.49 -19.59
N HIS A 140 -2.20 2.93 -18.93
CA HIS A 140 -2.18 1.50 -18.57
C HIS A 140 -3.23 1.11 -17.52
N LEU A 141 -3.84 2.07 -16.82
CA LEU A 141 -4.94 1.87 -15.87
C LEU A 141 -6.30 2.23 -16.47
N ALA A 142 -6.35 2.90 -17.63
CA ALA A 142 -7.59 3.41 -18.23
C ALA A 142 -8.59 2.30 -18.61
N HIS A 143 -8.15 1.05 -18.72
CA HIS A 143 -9.01 -0.10 -18.99
C HIS A 143 -9.72 -0.63 -17.73
N ASP A 144 -9.14 -0.40 -16.55
CA ASP A 144 -9.57 -0.99 -15.27
C ASP A 144 -10.09 0.05 -14.26
N VAL A 145 -9.77 1.33 -14.48
CA VAL A 145 -10.11 2.42 -13.57
C VAL A 145 -10.95 3.44 -14.33
N HIS A 146 -12.11 3.78 -13.78
CA HIS A 146 -12.91 4.85 -14.33
C HIS A 146 -12.28 6.22 -14.00
N PRO A 147 -12.14 7.15 -14.97
CA PRO A 147 -11.51 8.46 -14.73
C PRO A 147 -12.17 9.28 -13.61
N GLY A 148 -13.49 9.16 -13.45
CA GLY A 148 -14.25 9.82 -12.39
C GLY A 148 -13.84 9.33 -10.99
N ASP A 149 -13.70 8.01 -10.80
CA ASP A 149 -13.30 7.44 -9.51
C ASP A 149 -11.88 7.85 -9.14
N TYR A 150 -10.99 7.91 -10.13
CA TYR A 150 -9.62 8.38 -9.93
C TYR A 150 -9.58 9.87 -9.54
N ALA A 151 -10.38 10.72 -10.18
CA ALA A 151 -10.47 12.14 -9.85
C ALA A 151 -11.05 12.38 -8.44
N GLU A 152 -12.04 11.58 -8.03
CA GLU A 152 -12.58 11.61 -6.68
C GLU A 152 -11.51 11.24 -5.64
N PHE A 153 -10.76 10.17 -5.89
CA PHE A 153 -9.64 9.77 -5.01
C PHE A 153 -8.58 10.86 -4.90
N ALA A 154 -8.15 11.42 -6.03
CA ALA A 154 -7.20 12.52 -6.05
C ALA A 154 -7.69 13.73 -5.24
N THR A 155 -8.98 14.06 -5.37
CA THR A 155 -9.61 15.15 -4.61
C THR A 155 -9.66 14.85 -3.12
N ALA A 156 -10.00 13.62 -2.73
CA ALA A 156 -10.00 13.20 -1.32
C ALA A 156 -8.61 13.32 -0.69
N VAL A 157 -7.57 12.89 -1.40
CA VAL A 157 -6.18 13.02 -0.95
C VAL A 157 -5.74 14.47 -0.84
N ALA A 158 -6.08 15.30 -1.83
CA ALA A 158 -5.72 16.72 -1.86
C ALA A 158 -6.40 17.53 -0.75
N THR A 159 -7.60 17.14 -0.34
CA THR A 159 -8.40 17.84 0.68
C THR A 159 -8.26 17.27 2.09
N ALA A 160 -7.56 16.14 2.24
CA ALA A 160 -7.28 15.54 3.53
C ALA A 160 -6.49 16.50 4.45
N ALA A 161 -6.69 16.39 5.77
CA ALA A 161 -5.90 17.13 6.75
C ALA A 161 -4.40 16.83 6.61
N GLU A 162 -3.53 17.76 7.00
CA GLU A 162 -2.07 17.57 6.92
C GLU A 162 -1.61 16.33 7.70
N VAL A 163 -2.26 16.04 8.82
CA VAL A 163 -1.96 14.87 9.66
C VAL A 163 -3.25 14.09 9.91
N LEU A 164 -3.20 12.79 9.65
CA LEU A 164 -4.25 11.83 9.96
C LEU A 164 -3.73 10.78 10.94
N SER A 165 -4.62 10.28 11.81
CA SER A 165 -4.31 9.19 12.72
C SER A 165 -4.75 7.85 12.14
N LEU A 166 -3.97 6.80 12.38
CA LEU A 166 -4.33 5.42 12.03
C LEU A 166 -5.11 4.77 13.18
N SER A 167 -6.04 3.88 12.85
CA SER A 167 -6.88 3.17 13.83
C SER A 167 -6.04 2.25 14.74
N VAL A 168 -4.97 1.68 14.21
CA VAL A 168 -4.02 0.79 14.90
C VAL A 168 -2.90 1.55 15.64
N GLY A 169 -2.97 2.88 15.66
CA GLY A 169 -1.91 3.75 16.18
C GLY A 169 -0.87 4.11 15.11
N GLY A 170 -0.34 5.33 15.21
CA GLY A 170 0.48 5.92 14.15
C GLY A 170 -0.22 7.07 13.44
N SER A 171 0.42 7.56 12.38
CA SER A 171 -0.07 8.71 11.63
C SER A 171 0.40 8.73 10.18
N ILE A 172 -0.41 9.36 9.33
CA ILE A 172 0.00 9.81 8.01
C ILE A 172 0.18 11.32 8.07
N ARG A 173 1.33 11.80 7.62
CA ARG A 173 1.60 13.22 7.38
C ARG A 173 1.73 13.45 5.88
N PHE A 174 0.94 14.37 5.36
CA PHE A 174 1.06 14.83 3.99
C PHE A 174 2.00 16.02 3.90
N THR A 175 2.80 16.06 2.85
CA THR A 175 3.62 17.20 2.45
C THR A 175 3.23 17.61 1.04
N ASP A 176 3.21 18.91 0.77
CA ASP A 176 3.02 19.43 -0.59
C ASP A 176 4.38 19.70 -1.24
N PRO A 177 4.50 19.57 -2.57
CA PRO A 177 5.74 19.83 -3.25
C PRO A 177 6.06 21.33 -3.15
N PRO A 178 7.35 21.72 -3.15
CA PRO A 178 7.72 23.13 -3.10
C PRO A 178 7.11 23.85 -4.30
N ARG A 179 6.21 24.80 -4.03
CA ARG A 179 5.57 25.60 -5.07
C ARG A 179 6.68 26.38 -5.82
N PRO A 180 6.75 26.35 -7.16
CA PRO A 180 7.74 27.12 -7.88
C PRO A 180 7.62 28.60 -7.49
N ALA A 181 8.75 29.22 -7.17
CA ALA A 181 8.79 30.65 -6.85
C ALA A 181 8.26 31.45 -8.04
N PRO A 182 7.49 32.53 -7.79
CA PRO A 182 6.93 33.38 -8.85
C PRO A 182 8.00 34.06 -9.70
#